data_AF-A0A2X3CMN1-F1
#
_entry.id   AF-A0A2X3CMN1-F1
#
_cell.length_a   1.000
_cell.length_b   1.000
_cell.length_c   1.000
_cell.angle_alpha   90.00
_cell.angle_beta   90.00
_cell.angle_gamma   90.00
#
_symmetry.space_group_name_H-M   'P 1'
#
loop_
_entity.id
_entity.type
_entity.pdbx_description
1 polymer ?
#
loop_
_entity_poly.entity_id
_entity_poly.type
_entity_poly.pdbx_seq_one_letter_code
_entity_poly.pdbx_strand_id
1 'polypeptide(L)'
;MALAWRSTSGCTPALTWWPTAPRAHLALARERYGEVLVPICLAVSPPVLRQRLEQRGRENALEIAQRLERAARYKPDNCLTLNNDGSLRQSVDEFFRLLRSHAAREADQLV
;
A
#
# COMPACT_ATOMS: atom_id res chain seq x y z
N MET A 1 -0.78 -0.36 2.10
CA MET A 1 -0.25 -1.71 2.34
C MET A 1 1.26 -1.54 2.29
N ALA A 2 1.96 -1.56 3.42
CA ALA A 2 3.41 -1.35 3.39
C ALA A 2 4.12 -2.68 3.16
N LEU A 3 4.99 -2.73 2.17
CA LEU A 3 6.01 -3.77 2.00
C LEU A 3 7.34 -3.19 2.51
N ALA A 4 8.13 -3.98 3.23
CA ALA A 4 9.53 -3.65 3.54
C ALA A 4 10.40 -4.79 3.02
N TRP A 5 11.45 -4.47 2.27
CA TRP A 5 12.42 -5.40 1.70
C TRP A 5 13.82 -5.00 2.15
N ARG A 6 14.63 -5.98 2.56
CA ARG A 6 16.05 -5.77 2.88
C ARG A 6 16.88 -6.73 2.04
N SER A 7 17.75 -6.20 1.18
CA SER A 7 18.86 -6.95 0.61
C SER A 7 20.03 -6.90 1.59
N THR A 8 20.41 -8.05 2.15
CA THR A 8 21.72 -8.21 2.77
C THR A 8 22.34 -9.47 2.18
N SER A 9 23.43 -9.29 1.45
CA SER A 9 24.33 -10.34 0.99
C SER A 9 24.78 -11.16 2.21
N GLY A 10 24.25 -12.37 2.37
CA GLY A 10 24.83 -13.38 3.27
C GLY A 10 23.90 -14.10 4.27
N CYS A 11 22.68 -13.61 4.54
CA CYS A 11 21.74 -14.29 5.44
C CYS A 11 20.34 -14.37 4.83
N THR A 12 19.68 -15.51 5.01
CA THR A 12 18.34 -15.85 4.50
C THR A 12 17.34 -14.69 4.67
N PRO A 13 16.61 -14.27 3.63
CA PRO A 13 15.67 -13.16 3.73
C PRO A 13 14.49 -13.57 4.63
N ALA A 14 14.35 -12.91 5.78
CA ALA A 14 13.20 -13.08 6.65
C ALA A 14 12.07 -12.16 6.18
N LEU A 15 11.02 -12.76 5.60
CA LEU A 15 9.81 -12.06 5.20
C LEU A 15 8.85 -12.01 6.39
N THR A 16 8.92 -10.94 7.20
CA THR A 16 8.00 -10.79 8.34
C THR A 16 6.65 -10.27 7.84
N TRP A 17 5.70 -11.19 7.67
CA TRP A 17 4.31 -10.91 7.31
C TRP A 17 3.53 -10.44 8.55
N TRP A 18 3.02 -9.20 8.54
CA TRP A 18 2.07 -8.72 9.56
C TRP A 18 0.64 -8.78 8.98
N PRO A 19 -0.17 -9.80 9.31
CA PRO A 19 -1.42 -10.08 8.58
C PRO A 19 -2.49 -9.00 8.72
N THR A 20 -2.39 -8.13 9.73
CA THR A 20 -3.46 -7.20 10.12
C THR A 20 -2.96 -5.86 10.65
N ALA A 21 -1.73 -5.43 10.33
CA ALA A 21 -1.23 -4.17 10.89
C ALA A 21 -2.13 -3.00 10.44
N PRO A 22 -2.79 -2.27 11.37
CA PRO A 22 -3.44 -1.03 11.02
C PRO A 22 -2.44 -0.14 10.29
N ARG A 23 -2.96 0.62 9.34
CA ARG A 23 -2.30 1.71 8.62
C ARG A 23 -1.45 2.68 9.49
N ALA A 24 -1.65 2.66 10.82
CA ALA A 24 -0.86 3.33 11.85
C ALA A 24 0.57 2.78 12.03
N HIS A 25 0.92 1.62 11.47
CA HIS A 25 2.27 1.02 11.62
C HIS A 25 3.33 1.62 10.69
N LEU A 26 2.98 2.59 9.84
CA LEU A 26 3.96 3.25 8.98
C LEU A 26 5.06 3.96 9.80
N ALA A 27 4.70 4.60 10.91
CA ALA A 27 5.67 5.24 11.79
C ALA A 27 6.70 4.24 12.35
N LEU A 28 6.21 3.12 12.89
CA LEU A 28 7.07 2.05 13.42
C LEU A 28 7.94 1.41 12.32
N ALA A 29 7.39 1.23 11.11
CA ALA A 29 8.15 0.73 9.98
C ALA A 29 9.26 1.73 9.57
N ARG A 30 8.97 3.03 9.59
CA ARG A 30 9.98 4.08 9.32
C ARG A 30 11.10 4.05 10.36
N GLU A 31 10.77 3.94 11.64
CA GLU A 31 11.78 3.82 12.71
C GLU A 31 12.69 2.59 12.52
N ARG A 32 12.11 1.45 12.09
CA ARG A 32 12.86 0.21 11.94
C ARG A 32 13.68 0.13 10.63
N TYR A 33 13.15 0.67 9.55
CA TYR A 33 13.72 0.47 8.20
C TYR A 33 14.33 1.73 7.59
N GLY A 34 14.05 2.93 8.13
CA GLY A 34 14.67 4.19 7.68
C GLY A 34 14.50 4.44 6.18
N GLU A 35 15.55 4.98 5.56
CA GLU A 35 15.57 5.39 4.15
C GLU A 35 15.39 4.25 3.15
N VAL A 36 15.64 2.99 3.53
CA VAL A 36 15.41 1.84 2.63
C VAL A 36 13.94 1.43 2.56
N LEU A 37 13.06 2.05 3.34
CA LEU A 37 11.63 1.79 3.32
C LEU A 37 10.96 2.54 2.17
N VAL A 38 10.33 1.80 1.27
CA VAL A 38 9.50 2.36 0.19
C VAL A 38 8.03 2.08 0.49
N PRO A 39 7.30 3.00 1.14
CA PRO A 39 5.90 2.78 1.47
C PRO A 39 4.99 2.90 0.23
N ILE A 40 4.07 1.95 0.08
CA ILE A 40 3.08 1.94 -1.00
C ILE A 40 1.65 2.02 -0.44
N CYS A 41 0.88 2.93 -1.00
CA CYS A 41 -0.46 3.29 -0.55
C CYS A 41 -1.48 2.87 -1.61
N LEU A 42 -2.27 1.85 -1.27
CA LEU A 42 -3.39 1.46 -2.11
C LEU A 42 -4.49 2.51 -2.02
N ALA A 43 -4.81 3.11 -3.15
CA ALA A 43 -5.93 4.03 -3.33
C ALA A 43 -7.04 3.32 -4.11
N VAL A 44 -8.27 3.51 -3.66
CA VAL A 44 -9.48 3.09 -4.37
C VAL A 44 -10.46 4.25 -4.28
N SER A 45 -11.10 4.59 -5.39
CA SER A 45 -12.07 5.66 -5.44
C SER A 45 -13.30 5.31 -4.59
N PRO A 46 -13.94 6.29 -3.93
CA PRO A 46 -15.15 6.06 -3.15
C PRO A 46 -16.27 5.29 -3.88
N PRO A 47 -16.59 5.55 -5.16
CA PRO A 47 -17.64 4.79 -5.85
C PRO A 47 -17.26 3.31 -6.02
N VAL A 48 -16.02 3.00 -6.42
CA VAL A 48 -15.57 1.61 -6.58
C VAL A 48 -15.51 0.88 -5.24
N LEU A 49 -15.04 1.55 -4.19
CA LEU A 49 -15.03 0.97 -2.84
C LEU A 49 -16.45 0.65 -2.36
N ARG A 50 -17.40 1.59 -2.52
CA ARG A 50 -18.81 1.37 -2.18
C ARG A 50 -19.36 0.14 -2.89
N GLN A 51 -19.24 0.11 -4.22
CA GLN A 51 -19.74 -0.99 -5.04
C GLN A 51 -19.20 -2.35 -4.56
N ARG A 52 -17.89 -2.43 -4.27
CA ARG A 52 -17.26 -3.68 -3.80
C ARG A 52 -17.71 -4.10 -2.41
N LEU A 53 -18.03 -3.15 -1.52
CA LEU A 53 -18.55 -3.47 -0.19
C LEU A 53 -19.98 -3.99 -0.28
N GLU A 54 -20.83 -3.33 -1.08
CA GLU A 54 -22.21 -3.73 -1.33
C GLU A 54 -22.27 -5.14 -1.96
N GLN A 55 -21.44 -5.42 -2.97
CA GLN A 55 -21.36 -6.73 -3.63
C GLN A 55 -20.96 -7.88 -2.70
N ARG A 56 -20.22 -7.60 -1.61
CA ARG A 56 -19.84 -8.64 -0.65
C ARG A 56 -21.01 -9.03 0.26
N GLY A 57 -21.98 -8.14 0.47
CA GLY A 57 -23.17 -8.39 1.27
C GLY A 57 -22.93 -8.69 2.76
N ARG A 58 -21.75 -8.35 3.30
CA ARG A 58 -21.35 -8.63 4.69
C ARG A 58 -21.53 -7.44 5.64
N GLU A 59 -21.83 -6.26 5.09
CA GLU A 59 -21.89 -4.99 5.81
C GLU A 59 -23.21 -4.30 5.43
N ASN A 60 -23.85 -3.65 6.40
CA ASN A 60 -25.04 -2.83 6.16
C ASN A 60 -24.67 -1.42 5.67
N ALA A 61 -25.66 -0.63 5.27
CA ALA A 61 -25.44 0.72 4.71
C ALA A 61 -24.68 1.67 5.66
N LEU A 62 -24.93 1.59 6.97
CA LEU A 62 -24.25 2.42 7.96
C LEU A 62 -22.77 2.01 8.12
N GLU A 63 -22.49 0.71 8.16
CA GLU A 63 -21.13 0.17 8.23
C GLU A 63 -20.31 0.54 6.98
N ILE A 64 -20.93 0.45 5.80
CA ILE A 64 -20.32 0.87 4.53
C ILE A 64 -20.00 2.37 4.56
N ALA A 65 -20.93 3.21 5.02
CA ALA A 65 -20.72 4.65 5.13
C ALA A 65 -19.54 4.99 6.07
N GLN A 66 -19.49 4.38 7.26
CA GLN A 66 -18.38 4.56 8.20
C GLN A 66 -17.04 4.09 7.60
N ARG A 67 -17.06 3.02 6.81
CA ARG A 67 -15.85 2.52 6.14
C ARG A 67 -15.37 3.44 5.03
N LEU A 68 -16.28 4.01 4.23
CA LEU A 68 -15.98 5.02 3.22
C LEU A 68 -15.38 6.28 3.86
N GLU A 69 -15.95 6.74 4.97
CA GLU A 69 -15.43 7.89 5.71
C GLU A 69 -14.03 7.64 6.25
N ARG A 70 -13.80 6.48 6.89
CA ARG A 70 -12.45 6.08 7.35
C ARG A 70 -11.44 5.99 6.22
N ALA A 71 -11.87 5.51 5.04
CA ALA A 71 -11.01 5.45 3.87
C ALA A 71 -10.65 6.85 3.34
N ALA A 72 -11.60 7.79 3.34
CA ALA A 72 -11.37 9.16 2.89
C ALA A 72 -10.44 9.97 3.81
N ARG A 73 -10.50 9.71 5.12
CA ARG A 73 -9.63 10.38 6.12
C ARG A 73 -8.17 9.93 6.06
N TYR A 74 -7.88 8.74 5.53
CA TYR A 74 -6.53 8.20 5.52
C TYR A 74 -5.78 8.59 4.23
N LYS A 75 -4.93 9.60 4.35
CA LYS A 75 -3.94 9.98 3.33
C LYS A 75 -2.54 9.99 3.96
N PRO A 76 -1.81 8.88 3.89
CA PRO A 76 -0.43 8.83 4.38
C PRO A 76 0.48 9.66 3.48
N ASP A 77 1.30 10.50 4.10
CA ASP A 77 2.30 11.30 3.40
C ASP A 77 3.56 10.49 3.07
N ASN A 78 4.30 10.93 2.06
CA ASN A 78 5.55 10.32 1.58
C ASN A 78 5.39 8.83 1.28
N CYS A 79 4.39 8.47 0.47
CA CYS A 79 4.25 7.13 -0.08
C CYS A 79 3.88 7.14 -1.55
N LEU A 80 4.33 6.10 -2.26
CA LEU A 80 3.94 5.88 -3.64
C LEU A 80 2.49 5.40 -3.67
N THR A 81 1.67 5.97 -4.54
CA THR A 81 0.26 5.60 -4.65
C THR A 81 0.06 4.54 -5.72
N LEU A 82 -0.71 3.51 -5.40
CA LEU A 82 -1.11 2.44 -6.31
C LEU A 82 -2.63 2.46 -6.46
N ASN A 83 -3.13 2.62 -7.68
CA ASN A 83 -4.56 2.58 -7.96
C ASN A 83 -5.07 1.12 -7.89
N ASN A 84 -6.22 0.92 -7.23
CA ASN A 84 -6.90 -0.36 -7.10
C ASN A 84 -8.33 -0.35 -7.65
N ASP A 85 -8.70 0.65 -8.44
CA ASP A 85 -10.03 0.75 -9.04
C ASP A 85 -10.29 -0.37 -10.05
N GLY A 86 -9.26 -0.78 -10.78
CA GLY A 86 -9.31 -1.84 -11.77
C GLY A 86 -9.29 -3.25 -11.18
N SER A 87 -9.14 -4.22 -12.09
CA SER A 87 -8.95 -5.63 -11.75
C SER A 87 -7.66 -5.86 -10.94
N LEU A 88 -7.59 -7.03 -10.31
CA LEU A 88 -6.37 -7.47 -9.62
C LEU A 88 -5.16 -7.46 -10.57
N ARG A 89 -5.33 -7.93 -11.82
CA ARG A 89 -4.26 -7.96 -12.81
C ARG A 89 -3.73 -6.56 -13.11
N GLN A 90 -4.63 -5.60 -13.36
CA GLN A 90 -4.25 -4.21 -13.60
C GLN A 90 -3.48 -3.62 -12.41
N SER A 91 -3.93 -3.89 -11.18
CA SER A 91 -3.25 -3.43 -9.96
C SER A 91 -1.84 -4.03 -9.81
N VAL A 92 -1.68 -5.31 -10.15
CA VAL A 92 -0.37 -5.99 -10.12
C VAL A 92 0.56 -5.43 -11.19
N ASP A 93 0.05 -5.22 -12.42
CA ASP A 93 0.84 -4.65 -13.52
C ASP A 93 1.30 -3.21 -13.17
N GLU A 94 0.42 -2.42 -12.54
CA GLU A 94 0.76 -1.08 -12.06
C GLU A 94 1.75 -1.08 -10.90
N PHE A 95 1.62 -2.02 -9.96
CA PHE A 95 2.57 -2.20 -8.88
C PHE A 95 4.00 -2.44 -9.40
N PHE A 96 4.18 -3.35 -10.36
CA PHE A 96 5.50 -3.59 -10.93
C PHE A 96 6.05 -2.39 -11.70
N ARG A 97 5.19 -1.62 -12.38
CA ARG A 97 5.60 -0.38 -13.05
C ARG A 97 6.07 0.68 -12.05
N LEU A 98 5.37 0.80 -10.93
CA LEU A 98 5.70 1.72 -9.84
C LEU A 98 7.07 1.37 -9.23
N LEU A 99 7.33 0.10 -8.94
CA LEU A 99 8.61 -0.37 -8.41
C LEU A 99 9.78 -0.10 -9.37
N ARG A 100 9.63 -0.40 -10.66
CA ARG A 100 10.67 -0.14 -11.67
C ARG A 100 10.98 1.36 -11.79
N SER A 101 9.93 2.18 -11.79
CA SER A 101 10.08 3.63 -11.91
C SER A 101 10.79 4.23 -10.69
N HIS A 102 10.49 3.72 -9.50
CA HIS A 102 11.15 4.17 -8.28
C HIS A 102 12.63 3.76 -8.27
N ALA A 103 12.96 2.50 -8.59
CA ALA A 103 14.35 2.04 -8.67
C ALA A 103 15.18 2.83 -9.68
N ALA A 104 14.60 3.21 -10.82
CA ALA A 104 15.29 4.03 -11.82
C ALA A 104 15.59 5.45 -11.32
N ARG A 105 14.70 6.07 -10.52
CA ARG A 105 14.91 7.40 -9.93
C ARG A 105 15.99 7.41 -8.87
N GLU A 106 16.04 6.35 -8.04
CA GLU A 106 17.10 6.18 -7.05
C GLU A 106 18.48 6.04 -7.72
N ALA A 107 18.55 5.32 -8.85
CA ALA A 107 19.79 5.16 -9.60
C ALA A 107 20.28 6.49 -10.22
N ASP A 108 19.37 7.34 -10.69
CA ASP A 108 19.69 8.65 -11.29
C ASP A 108 20.14 9.68 -10.24
N GLN A 109 19.72 9.54 -8.98
CA GLN A 109 20.13 10.41 -7.88
C GLN A 109 21.51 10.08 -7.29
N LEU A 110 22.10 8.96 -7.69
CA LEU A 110 23.42 8.50 -7.24
C LEU A 110 24.54 8.80 -8.25
N VAL A 111 24.22 9.49 -9.36
CA VAL A 111 25.13 9.96 -10.41
C VAL A 111 25.33 11.46 -10.29
#